data_AF-A0A259LUP1-F1
#
_entry.id   AF-A0A259LUP1-F1
#
_cell.length_a   1.000
_cell.length_b   1.000
_cell.length_c   1.000
_cell.angle_alpha   90.00
_cell.angle_beta   90.00
_cell.angle_gamma   90.00
#
_symmetry.space_group_name_H-M   'P 1'
#
loop_
_entity.id
_entity.type
_entity.pdbx_description
1 polymer ?
#
loop_
_entity_poly.entity_id
_entity_poly.type
_entity_poly.pdbx_seq_one_letter_code
_entity_poly.pdbx_strand_id
1 'polypeptide(L)' 'MWVFGYGSLLWNPGFDARRTVLARLPDYHRSFCMRSIHHRGSPEEPGLVL' A
#
# COMPACT_ATOMS: atom_id res chain seq x y z
N MET A 1 -12.04 8.40 12.53
CA MET A 1 -10.79 8.54 11.74
C MET A 1 -10.92 7.71 10.48
N TRP A 2 -10.32 8.14 9.38
CA TRP A 2 -10.30 7.42 8.10
C TRP A 2 -8.85 7.13 7.69
N VAL A 3 -8.63 6.01 7.01
CA VAL A 3 -7.34 5.63 6.42
C VAL A 3 -7.54 5.44 4.93
N PHE A 4 -6.68 6.04 4.10
CA PHE A 4 -6.73 5.87 2.66
C PHE A 4 -5.81 4.72 2.24
N GLY A 5 -6.39 3.59 1.83
CA GLY A 5 -5.63 2.45 1.32
C GLY A 5 -5.21 2.66 -0.14
N TYR A 6 -3.91 2.63 -0.43
CA TYR A 6 -3.38 2.77 -1.80
C TYR A 6 -2.43 1.65 -2.23
N GLY A 7 -2.04 0.76 -1.31
CA GLY A 7 -1.21 -0.42 -1.55
C GLY A 7 -1.79 -1.67 -0.91
N SER A 8 -0.99 -2.40 -0.13
CA SER A 8 -1.37 -3.67 0.52
C SER A 8 -2.63 -3.58 1.39
N LEU A 9 -2.86 -2.41 2.02
CA LEU A 9 -4.03 -2.16 2.87
C LEU A 9 -5.38 -2.34 2.16
N LEU A 10 -5.41 -2.28 0.83
CA LEU A 10 -6.62 -2.55 0.04
C LEU A 10 -7.11 -4.01 0.22
N TRP A 11 -6.19 -4.94 0.48
CA TRP A 11 -6.47 -6.37 0.55
C TRP A 11 -6.20 -6.96 1.94
N ASN A 12 -5.24 -6.39 2.67
CA ASN A 12 -4.90 -6.79 4.03
C ASN A 12 -4.65 -5.55 4.90
N PRO A 13 -5.71 -4.97 5.51
CA PRO A 13 -5.59 -3.74 6.29
C PRO A 13 -4.82 -3.91 7.60
N GLY A 14 -4.77 -5.12 8.18
CA GLY A 14 -4.14 -5.36 9.48
C GLY A 14 -4.91 -4.77 10.67
N PHE A 15 -6.15 -4.33 10.46
CA PHE A 15 -7.08 -3.84 11.49
C PHE A 15 -8.53 -4.04 11.03
N ASP A 16 -9.47 -4.09 11.99
CA ASP A 16 -10.89 -4.25 11.72
C ASP A 16 -11.52 -2.93 11.26
N ALA A 17 -11.61 -2.75 9.95
CA ALA A 17 -12.30 -1.61 9.36
C ALA A 17 -13.82 -1.76 9.52
N ARG A 18 -14.45 -0.89 10.32
CA ARG A 18 -15.92 -0.86 10.48
C ARG A 18 -16.67 -0.54 9.18
N ARG A 19 -16.03 0.20 8.27
CA ARG A 19 -16.59 0.56 6.95
C ARG A 19 -15.47 0.75 5.94
N THR A 20 -15.69 0.23 4.74
CA THR A 20 -14.84 0.45 3.56
C THR A 20 -15.67 1.14 2.48
N VAL A 21 -15.08 2.14 1.83
CA VAL A 21 -15.70 2.85 0.70
C VAL A 21 -14.66 3.08 -0.39
N LEU A 22 -15.10 3.10 -1.64
CA LEU A 22 -14.25 3.53 -2.75
C LEU A 22 -13.98 5.02 -2.62
N ALA A 23 -12.72 5.43 -2.80
CA ALA A 23 -12.29 6.81 -2.70
C ALA A 23 -11.20 7.12 -3.73
N ARG A 24 -11.14 8.39 -4.13
CA ARG A 24 -10.06 8.94 -4.96
C ARG A 24 -9.37 10.04 -4.18
N LEU A 25 -8.04 10.09 -4.27
CA LEU A 25 -7.23 11.17 -3.74
C LEU A 25 -6.67 11.98 -4.93
N PRO A 26 -7.28 13.12 -5.30
CA PRO A 26 -6.79 13.97 -6.39
C PRO A 26 -5.39 14.47 -6.12
N ASP A 27 -4.62 14.76 -7.19
CA ASP A 27 -3.26 15.32 -7.14
C ASP A 27 -2.17 14.40 -6.55
N TYR A 28 -2.51 13.14 -6.25
CA TYR A 28 -1.55 12.10 -5.86
C TYR A 28 -1.46 11.02 -6.94
N HIS A 29 -0.24 10.50 -7.14
CA HIS A 29 0.05 9.41 -8.06
C HIS A 29 0.63 8.20 -7.32
N ARG A 30 0.16 7.01 -7.68
CA ARG A 30 0.74 5.75 -7.21
C ARG A 30 1.86 5.31 -8.16
N SER A 31 3.02 4.98 -7.59
CA SER A 31 4.16 4.47 -8.34
C SER A 31 4.91 3.45 -7.49
N PHE A 32 5.41 2.38 -8.12
CA PHE A 32 6.23 1.38 -7.46
C PHE A 32 7.67 1.90 -7.33
N CYS A 33 7.89 2.86 -6.44
CA CYS A 33 9.18 3.55 -6.30
C CYS A 33 9.86 3.33 -4.94
N MET A 34 9.24 2.57 -4.03
CA MET A 34 9.85 2.20 -2.75
C MET A 34 10.48 0.82 -2.82
N ARG A 35 11.71 0.67 -2.32
CA ARG A 35 12.40 -0.63 -2.28
C ARG A 35 11.90 -1.48 -1.12
N SER A 36 11.68 -2.77 -1.37
CA SER A 36 11.29 -3.76 -0.35
C SER A 36 12.26 -4.93 -0.37
N ILE A 37 12.88 -5.20 0.77
CA ILE A 37 13.84 -6.29 0.96
C ILE A 37 13.37 -7.37 1.95
N HIS A 38 12.25 -7.13 2.64
CA HIS A 38 11.72 -8.02 3.68
C HIS A 38 10.42 -8.72 3.26
N HIS A 39 9.62 -8.10 2.38
CA HIS A 39 8.31 -8.62 2.02
C HIS A 39 8.18 -8.99 0.53
N ARG A 40 8.75 -8.17 -0.36
CA ARG A 40 8.58 -8.34 -1.82
C ARG A 40 9.91 -8.37 -2.56
N GLY A 41 11.00 -8.70 -1.88
CA GLY A 41 12.35 -8.86 -2.43
C GLY A 41 13.32 -9.33 -1.35
N SER A 42 14.60 -9.37 -1.66
CA SER A 42 15.70 -9.65 -0.73
C SER A 42 16.74 -8.50 -0.73
N PRO A 43 17.74 -8.51 0.17
CA PRO A 43 18.84 -7.56 0.09
C PRO A 43 19.61 -7.59 -1.24
N GLU A 44 19.75 -8.77 -1.84
CA GLU A 44 20.48 -9.00 -3.10
C GLU A 44 19.63 -8.62 -4.32
N GLU A 45 18.33 -8.91 -4.28
CA GLU A 45 17.36 -8.56 -5.32
C GLU A 45 16.15 -7.82 -4.74
N PRO A 46 16.26 -6.49 -4.54
CA PRO A 46 15.18 -5.72 -3.95
C PRO A 46 13.98 -5.59 -4.88
N GLY A 47 12.80 -5.86 -4.36
CA GLY A 47 11.56 -5.57 -5.06
C GLY A 47 11.16 -4.10 -4.96
N LEU A 48 10.16 -3.72 -5.74
CA LEU A 48 9.52 -2.41 -5.64
C LEU A 48 8.09 -2.56 -5.11
N VAL A 49 7.67 -1.63 -4.27
CA VAL A 49 6.33 -1.57 -3.69
C VAL A 49 5.71 -0.18 -3.84
N LEU A 50 4.38 -0.15 -3.76
CA LEU A 50 3.57 1.06 -3.66
C LEU A 50 3.69 1.73 -2.30
#